data_AF-A0A9E0NE06-F1
#
_entry.id   AF-A0A9E0NE06-F1
#
_cell.length_a   1.000
_cell.length_b   1.000
_cell.length_c   1.000
_cell.angle_alpha   90.00
_cell.angle_beta   90.00
_cell.angle_gamma   90.00
#
_symmetry.space_group_name_H-M   'P 1'
#
loop_
_entity.id
_entity.type
_entity.pdbx_description
1 polymer ?
#
loop_
_entity_poly.entity_id
_entity_poly.type
_entity_poly.pdbx_seq_one_letter_code
_entity_poly.pdbx_strand_id
1 'polypeptide(L)'
;MRIEALFVLMVLLAACRPNQPRASIVPKLPVTHENLEGYWSSKEGGLAEIRFSGDSIYFIEDGQAFSYSISSDSIRFDFEYATFFYRVELPGSDQLQMTSPHMTTTYQRVRENQNTDTQSVR
;
A
#
# COMPACT_ATOMS: atom_id res chain seq x y z
N MET A 1 1.69 15.32 75.80
CA MET A 1 0.69 15.47 74.71
C MET A 1 1.27 14.70 73.52
N ARG A 2 0.84 13.49 73.11
CA ARG A 2 -0.48 13.04 72.58
C ARG A 2 -0.91 14.00 71.45
N ILE A 3 -1.19 13.65 70.18
CA ILE A 3 -1.61 12.43 69.45
C ILE A 3 -1.28 12.70 67.93
N GLU A 4 -0.92 11.76 67.04
CA GLU A 4 -1.74 10.98 66.05
C GLU A 4 -0.69 10.46 65.03
N ALA A 5 -0.42 9.17 64.82
CA ALA A 5 -1.25 8.13 64.17
C ALA A 5 -1.67 8.44 62.73
N LEU A 6 -1.20 7.59 61.80
CA LEU A 6 -1.72 7.30 60.47
C LEU A 6 -1.88 8.47 59.48
N PHE A 7 -0.99 8.54 58.47
CA PHE A 7 -1.46 8.79 57.11
C PHE A 7 -0.71 7.89 56.10
N VAL A 8 -1.37 6.78 55.80
CA VAL A 8 -1.57 6.23 54.45
C VAL A 8 -0.32 5.81 53.66
N LEU A 9 -0.01 4.53 53.84
CA LEU A 9 0.26 3.59 52.76
C LEU A 9 -0.75 3.78 51.60
N MET A 10 -0.35 4.47 50.53
CA MET A 10 -0.77 4.27 49.12
C MET A 10 -0.53 5.55 48.29
N VAL A 11 0.53 5.56 47.48
CA VAL A 11 0.49 6.19 46.15
C VAL A 11 1.28 5.29 45.18
N LEU A 12 0.49 4.45 44.50
CA LEU A 12 0.58 4.08 43.08
C LEU A 12 1.93 3.59 42.51
N LEU A 13 1.98 2.29 42.23
CA LEU A 13 2.08 1.74 40.87
C LEU A 13 2.79 2.66 39.85
N ALA A 14 4.12 2.74 39.93
CA ALA A 14 4.92 3.32 38.86
C ALA A 14 5.02 2.31 37.71
N ALA A 15 3.97 2.31 36.89
CA ALA A 15 3.97 1.99 35.46
C ALA A 15 4.71 0.71 35.03
N CYS A 16 4.03 -0.43 35.15
CA CYS A 16 4.02 -1.38 34.05
C CYS A 16 3.50 -0.63 32.82
N ARG A 17 4.39 -0.02 32.03
CA ARG A 17 4.01 0.42 30.68
C ARG A 17 3.58 -0.85 29.95
N PRO A 18 2.36 -0.93 29.41
CA PRO A 18 2.07 -1.99 28.45
C PRO A 18 3.12 -1.85 27.35
N ASN A 19 3.77 -2.96 27.00
CA ASN A 19 4.58 -3.07 25.79
C ASN A 19 3.72 -2.57 24.63
N GLN A 20 3.84 -1.29 24.34
CA GLN A 20 3.20 -0.67 23.19
C GLN A 20 3.82 -1.43 22.02
N PRO A 21 3.04 -2.15 21.20
CA PRO A 21 3.60 -2.84 20.05
C PRO A 21 4.32 -1.76 19.25
N ARG A 22 5.65 -1.87 19.19
CA ARG A 22 6.50 -0.96 18.41
C ARG A 22 5.87 -1.00 17.02
N ALA A 23 5.24 0.11 16.63
CA ALA A 23 4.58 0.20 15.34
C ALA A 23 5.61 -0.28 14.32
N SER A 24 5.30 -1.38 13.64
CA SER A 24 6.13 -1.84 12.54
C SER A 24 5.96 -0.76 11.48
N ILE A 25 6.90 0.19 11.44
CA ILE A 25 6.91 1.22 10.42
C ILE A 25 7.33 0.49 9.15
N VAL A 26 6.35 -0.04 8.41
CA VAL A 26 6.61 -0.54 7.06
C VAL A 26 7.06 0.68 6.26
N PRO A 27 8.30 0.69 5.74
CA PRO A 27 8.81 1.85 5.03
C PRO A 27 7.97 2.10 3.78
N LYS A 28 7.43 3.32 3.64
CA LYS A 28 6.82 3.77 2.38
C LYS A 28 7.91 3.78 1.30
N LEU A 29 7.66 3.09 0.19
CA LEU A 29 8.56 3.06 -0.95
C LEU A 29 8.36 4.32 -1.82
N PRO A 30 9.43 4.81 -2.49
CA PRO A 30 9.29 5.87 -3.47
C PRO A 30 8.50 5.39 -4.68
N VAL A 31 7.69 6.27 -5.28
CA VAL A 31 6.94 5.97 -6.50
C VAL A 31 7.89 6.11 -7.69
N THR A 32 8.39 4.98 -8.18
CA THR A 32 9.28 4.89 -9.35
C THR A 32 8.72 3.86 -10.32
N HIS A 33 9.15 3.90 -11.60
CA HIS A 33 8.76 2.89 -12.58
C HIS A 33 9.11 1.48 -12.10
N GLU A 34 10.33 1.29 -11.56
CA GLU A 34 10.79 0.02 -11.02
C GLU A 34 9.89 -0.52 -9.89
N ASN A 35 9.48 0.35 -8.96
CA ASN A 35 8.64 -0.08 -7.85
C ASN A 35 7.18 -0.32 -8.25
N LEU A 36 6.73 0.25 -9.37
CA LEU A 36 5.38 0.04 -9.89
C LEU A 36 5.29 -1.13 -10.87
N GLU A 37 6.39 -1.51 -11.54
CA GLU A 37 6.42 -2.56 -12.57
C GLU A 37 5.73 -3.85 -12.08
N GLY A 38 4.93 -4.45 -12.98
CA GLY A 38 4.23 -5.70 -12.73
C GLY A 38 2.73 -5.55 -12.55
N TYR A 39 2.12 -6.62 -12.04
CA TYR A 39 0.67 -6.80 -11.97
C TYR A 39 0.11 -6.43 -10.60
N TRP A 40 -1.03 -5.76 -10.61
CA TRP A 40 -1.73 -5.31 -9.41
C TRP A 40 -3.22 -5.57 -9.56
N SER A 41 -3.85 -6.08 -8.50
CA SER A 41 -5.28 -6.38 -8.47
C SER A 41 -5.95 -5.69 -7.29
N SER A 42 -7.10 -5.09 -7.52
CA SER A 42 -8.01 -4.64 -6.46
C SER A 42 -9.32 -5.43 -6.53
N LYS A 43 -9.94 -5.64 -5.38
CA LYS A 43 -11.31 -6.15 -5.27
C LYS A 43 -12.31 -5.04 -4.94
N GLU A 44 -11.83 -3.82 -4.73
CA GLU A 44 -12.65 -2.66 -4.38
C GLU A 44 -13.27 -2.07 -5.66
N GLY A 45 -14.60 -2.07 -5.74
CA GLY A 45 -15.36 -1.48 -6.87
C GLY A 45 -15.51 -2.36 -8.11
N GLY A 46 -14.99 -3.60 -8.09
CA GLY A 46 -14.85 -4.49 -9.26
C GLY A 46 -13.48 -5.20 -9.20
N LEU A 47 -13.22 -6.17 -10.07
CA LEU A 47 -11.86 -6.75 -10.20
C LEU A 47 -11.00 -5.85 -11.09
N ALA A 48 -10.53 -4.74 -10.55
CA ALA A 48 -9.62 -3.87 -11.29
C ALA A 48 -8.21 -4.48 -11.32
N GLU A 49 -7.82 -5.03 -12.46
CA GLU A 49 -6.48 -5.53 -12.73
C GLU A 49 -5.70 -4.54 -13.61
N ILE A 50 -4.55 -4.10 -13.10
CA ILE A 50 -3.65 -3.19 -13.81
C ILE A 50 -2.25 -3.78 -13.91
N ARG A 51 -1.58 -3.50 -15.03
CA ARG A 51 -0.16 -3.82 -15.21
C ARG A 51 0.61 -2.56 -15.56
N PHE A 52 1.64 -2.25 -14.78
CA PHE A 52 2.65 -1.27 -15.20
C PHE A 52 3.74 -1.99 -15.98
N SER A 53 4.05 -1.48 -17.17
CA SER A 53 5.18 -1.93 -17.96
C SER A 53 5.87 -0.80 -18.69
N GLY A 54 7.09 -0.46 -18.24
CA GLY A 54 7.84 0.68 -18.76
C GLY A 54 7.09 1.99 -18.56
N ASP A 55 6.76 2.68 -19.66
CA ASP A 55 6.01 3.95 -19.66
C ASP A 55 4.51 3.78 -19.94
N SER A 56 4.01 2.53 -19.87
CA SER A 56 2.62 2.18 -20.15
C SER A 56 1.94 1.50 -18.96
N ILE A 57 0.68 1.82 -18.74
CA ILE A 57 -0.24 1.07 -17.88
C ILE A 57 -1.22 0.31 -18.76
N TYR A 58 -1.58 -0.90 -18.37
CA TYR A 58 -2.62 -1.68 -19.01
C TYR A 58 -3.76 -1.90 -18.01
N PHE A 59 -4.99 -1.59 -18.40
CA PHE A 59 -6.19 -2.04 -17.69
C PHE A 59 -6.62 -3.36 -18.32
N ILE A 60 -6.51 -4.46 -17.56
CA ILE A 60 -6.59 -5.81 -18.11
C ILE A 60 -8.03 -6.20 -18.47
N GLU A 61 -9.02 -5.77 -17.68
CA GLU A 61 -10.44 -6.05 -17.98
C GLU A 61 -10.89 -5.44 -19.33
N ASP A 62 -10.35 -4.28 -19.70
CA ASP A 62 -10.72 -3.57 -20.94
C ASP A 62 -9.72 -3.80 -22.10
N GLY A 63 -8.59 -4.46 -21.83
CA GLY A 63 -7.52 -4.69 -22.81
C GLY A 63 -6.86 -3.41 -23.33
N GLN A 64 -7.06 -2.27 -22.67
CA GLN A 64 -6.57 -0.97 -23.12
C GLN A 64 -5.27 -0.59 -22.42
N ALA A 65 -4.36 -0.02 -23.20
CA ALA A 65 -3.08 0.49 -22.74
C ALA A 65 -3.07 2.02 -22.80
N PHE A 66 -2.54 2.66 -21.75
CA PHE A 66 -2.39 4.11 -21.68
C PHE A 66 -0.96 4.47 -21.34
N SER A 67 -0.45 5.53 -21.98
CA SER A 67 0.79 6.15 -21.53
C SER A 67 0.56 6.83 -20.19
N TYR A 68 1.55 6.74 -19.31
CA TYR A 68 1.53 7.47 -18.05
C TYR A 68 2.87 8.14 -17.78
N SER A 69 2.84 9.12 -16.89
CA SER A 69 4.05 9.76 -16.38
C SER A 69 4.02 9.80 -14.85
N ILE A 70 5.19 9.65 -14.23
CA ILE A 70 5.35 9.73 -12.78
C ILE A 70 5.93 11.09 -12.41
N SER A 71 5.30 11.75 -11.44
CA SER A 71 5.84 12.96 -10.81
C SER A 71 5.78 12.82 -9.30
N SER A 72 6.93 12.51 -8.68
CA SER A 72 7.18 12.37 -7.24
C SER A 72 6.21 11.46 -6.47
N ASP A 73 4.97 11.89 -6.26
CA ASP A 73 3.90 11.22 -5.53
C ASP A 73 2.62 11.10 -6.36
N SER A 74 2.69 11.26 -7.68
CA SER A 74 1.54 11.25 -8.56
C SER A 74 1.81 10.54 -9.88
N ILE A 75 0.76 9.95 -10.42
CA ILE A 75 0.70 9.44 -11.78
C ILE A 75 -0.32 10.26 -12.56
N ARG A 76 0.09 10.69 -13.75
CA ARG A 76 -0.78 11.30 -14.75
C ARG A 76 -1.05 10.30 -15.86
N PHE A 77 -2.32 10.06 -16.14
CA PHE A 77 -2.77 9.32 -17.32
C PHE A 77 -3.33 10.28 -18.35
N ASP A 78 -2.85 10.19 -19.58
CA ASP A 78 -3.36 10.97 -20.71
C ASP A 78 -4.15 10.05 -21.65
N PHE A 79 -5.42 10.39 -21.81
CA PHE A 79 -6.34 9.81 -22.78
C PHE A 79 -6.56 10.86 -23.88
N GLU A 80 -6.94 10.43 -25.07
CA GLU A 80 -7.13 11.31 -26.24
C GLU A 80 -7.98 12.56 -25.94
N TYR A 81 -8.96 12.43 -25.04
CA TYR A 81 -9.90 13.50 -24.68
C TYR A 81 -9.93 13.86 -23.19
N ALA A 82 -9.07 13.26 -22.36
CA ALA A 82 -9.09 13.49 -20.91
C ALA A 82 -7.73 13.21 -20.26
N THR A 83 -7.39 13.98 -19.22
CA THR A 83 -6.24 13.71 -18.37
C THR A 83 -6.72 13.42 -16.96
N PHE A 84 -6.23 12.33 -16.36
CA PHE A 84 -6.53 11.96 -14.99
C PHE A 84 -5.27 11.98 -14.14
N PHE A 85 -5.40 12.50 -12.92
CA PHE A 85 -4.32 12.58 -11.94
C PHE A 85 -4.66 11.72 -10.73
N TYR A 86 -3.74 10.86 -10.37
CA TYR A 86 -3.81 10.06 -9.15
C TYR A 86 -2.62 10.41 -8.27
N ARG A 87 -2.89 10.71 -7.00
CA ARG A 87 -1.86 10.63 -5.97
C ARG A 87 -1.56 9.14 -5.73
N VAL A 88 -0.29 8.78 -5.67
CA VAL A 88 0.16 7.41 -5.55
C VAL A 88 1.02 7.22 -4.32
N GLU A 89 0.75 6.16 -3.59
CA GLU A 89 1.55 5.73 -2.45
C GLU A 89 1.85 4.23 -2.54
N LEU A 90 3.05 3.87 -2.10
CA LEU A 90 3.47 2.48 -1.93
C LEU A 90 3.77 2.25 -0.44
N PRO A 91 2.77 1.91 0.39
CA PRO A 91 2.97 1.65 1.83
C PRO A 91 3.88 0.44 2.11
N GLY A 92 4.16 -0.37 1.08
CA GLY A 92 5.12 -1.47 1.08
C GLY A 92 5.30 -2.01 -0.34
N SER A 93 6.07 -3.10 -0.49
CA SER A 93 6.36 -3.73 -1.79
C SER A 93 5.16 -4.37 -2.48
N ASP A 94 4.11 -4.69 -1.72
CA ASP A 94 2.96 -5.47 -2.21
C ASP A 94 1.66 -4.69 -2.19
N GLN A 95 1.70 -3.40 -1.85
CA GLN A 95 0.52 -2.55 -1.78
C GLN A 95 0.75 -1.25 -2.55
N LEU A 96 -0.22 -0.93 -3.40
CA LEU A 96 -0.29 0.30 -4.17
C LEU A 96 -1.61 0.99 -3.83
N GLN A 97 -1.55 2.26 -3.44
CA GLN A 97 -2.72 3.09 -3.24
C GLN A 97 -2.75 4.17 -4.30
N MET A 98 -3.89 4.28 -4.99
CA MET A 98 -4.13 5.34 -5.97
C MET A 98 -5.34 6.15 -5.53
N THR A 99 -5.15 7.45 -5.31
CA THR A 99 -6.18 8.37 -4.86
C THR A 99 -6.49 9.40 -5.95
N SER A 100 -7.74 9.37 -6.41
CA SER A 100 -8.37 10.40 -7.23
C SER A 100 -9.20 11.35 -6.35
N PRO A 101 -9.74 12.46 -6.89
CA PRO A 101 -10.65 13.34 -6.14
C PRO A 101 -11.92 12.66 -5.61
N HIS A 102 -12.31 11.52 -6.19
CA HIS A 102 -13.59 10.86 -5.90
C HIS A 102 -13.43 9.56 -5.10
N MET A 103 -12.27 8.93 -5.16
CA MET A 103 -12.02 7.64 -4.51
C MET A 103 -10.53 7.37 -4.31
N THR A 104 -10.24 6.56 -3.29
CA THR A 104 -8.96 5.86 -3.13
C THR A 104 -9.20 4.38 -3.40
N THR A 105 -8.35 3.78 -4.23
CA THR A 105 -8.35 2.35 -4.49
C THR A 105 -7.05 1.75 -4.00
N THR A 106 -7.16 0.65 -3.25
CA THR A 106 -5.99 -0.12 -2.80
C THR A 106 -5.81 -1.36 -3.67
N TYR A 107 -4.67 -1.45 -4.34
CA TYR A 107 -4.27 -2.61 -5.11
C TYR A 107 -3.26 -3.45 -4.33
N GLN A 108 -3.33 -4.77 -4.55
CA GLN A 108 -2.37 -5.74 -4.07
C GLN A 108 -1.53 -6.25 -5.23
N ARG A 109 -0.22 -6.40 -5.02
CA ARG A 109 0.67 -6.95 -6.03
C ARG A 109 0.32 -8.41 -6.28
N VAL A 110 0.08 -8.74 -7.55
CA VAL A 110 -0.14 -10.13 -7.96
C VAL A 110 1.22 -10.79 -8.07
N ARG A 111 1.51 -11.69 -7.13
CA ARG A 111 2.70 -12.53 -7.20
C ARG A 111 2.37 -13.70 -8.10
N GLU A 112 3.07 -13.79 -9.23
CA GLU A 112 3.03 -15.01 -10.05
C GLU A 112 3.64 -16.13 -9.20
N ASN A 113 2.79 -17.04 -8.73
CA ASN A 113 3.28 -18.23 -8.05
C ASN A 113 4.09 -19.02 -9.08
N GLN A 114 5.41 -19.00 -8.96
CA GLN A 114 6.30 -19.92 -9.66
C GLN A 114 6.13 -21.35 -9.12
N ASN A 115 4.92 -21.90 -9.19
CA ASN A 115 4.75 -23.35 -9.27
C ASN A 115 4.94 -23.76 -10.72
N THR A 116 6.14 -23.55 -11.25
CA THR A 116 6.71 -24.43 -12.25
C THR A 116 7.08 -25.72 -11.53
N ASP A 117 6.06 -26.51 -11.19
CA ASP A 117 6.29 -27.92 -10.87
C ASP A 117 6.96 -28.52 -12.10
N THR A 118 8.19 -28.91 -11.85
CA THR A 118 9.05 -29.62 -12.77
C THR A 118 8.40 -30.97 -13.06
N GLN A 119 7.53 -31.05 -14.06
CA GLN A 119 7.23 -32.33 -14.70
C GLN A 119 8.37 -32.68 -15.64
N SER A 120 9.53 -32.96 -15.04
CA SER A 120 10.49 -33.93 -15.57
C SER A 120 10.16 -35.26 -14.92
N VAL A 121 9.27 -36.05 -15.53
CA VAL A 121 9.25 -37.49 -15.32
C VAL A 121 8.94 -38.20 -16.63
N ARG A 122 10.04 -38.62 -17.27
CA ARG A 122 10.23 -39.77 -18.18
C ARG A 122 9.45 -39.86 -19.48
#